data_AF-A0AA90PNJ3-F1
#
_entry.id   AF-A0AA90PNJ3-F1
#
_cell.length_a   1.000
_cell.length_b   1.000
_cell.length_c   1.000
_cell.angle_alpha   90.00
_cell.angle_beta   90.00
_cell.angle_gamma   90.00
#
_symmetry.space_group_name_H-M   'P 1'
#
loop_
_entity.id
_entity.type
_entity.pdbx_description
1 polymer ?
#
loop_
_entity_poly.entity_id
_entity_poly.type
_entity_poly.pdbx_seq_one_letter_code
_entity_poly.pdbx_strand_id
1 'polypeptide(L)'
;MSIQQQIFNKTFNPGSEGTTHLNACVGNNGFVDKRSYGTGFAEAVDILTTAIQHSEKRASLDTLIYPICFCARHHVELFLKAQIEVIEAMRSTPPTKLSSIHNLDGLWKIFFTVALATDRRFVAPVEQMLEFVRDIAQIDPTGQTFRYPEDTESVKHLTQTPVINIPVLRSRFMALAGMITDFEFLSDTIRYEYIYGVFTKRLSRSDLEYIAKNLPPHDEWGGSQAFNDAKARLTTHFGISGGEFSRALCAIKTHAEFCSHIGLCTPIEGLSKSLIDNLNLVFNGQLSMAKMARHELVAIESIYEIARPIYLSEEFENVRAAVDLDFELEYYSESTLSKWARATNRLTNGLHKLGQSALAVHMEQHLDSGSLVARLDVENNEFCKKYPGLTVSSGTAVGDLKKSGASESEPFDQ
;
A
#
# COMPACT_ATOMS: atom_id res chain seq x y z
N MET A 1 -18.89 -9.64 29.17
CA MET A 1 -19.32 -9.57 27.76
C MET A 1 -20.63 -10.33 27.62
N SER A 2 -21.69 -9.69 27.12
CA SER A 2 -22.94 -10.39 26.81
C SER A 2 -22.72 -11.20 25.52
N ILE A 3 -22.93 -12.51 25.57
CA ILE A 3 -22.95 -13.36 24.37
C ILE A 3 -24.22 -12.98 23.61
N GLN A 4 -24.09 -12.26 22.49
CA GLN A 4 -25.21 -12.04 21.58
C GLN A 4 -25.67 -13.40 21.04
N GLN A 5 -26.94 -13.73 21.25
CA GLN A 5 -27.53 -14.95 20.72
C GLN A 5 -27.63 -14.83 19.19
N GLN A 6 -27.03 -15.79 18.47
CA GLN A 6 -27.14 -15.86 17.02
C GLN A 6 -28.57 -16.25 16.61
N ILE A 7 -29.13 -15.57 15.61
CA ILE A 7 -30.47 -15.83 15.09
C ILE A 7 -30.33 -16.55 13.75
N PHE A 8 -30.68 -17.84 13.73
CA PHE A 8 -30.84 -18.62 12.51
C PHE A 8 -32.32 -18.98 12.32
N ASN A 9 -32.82 -18.86 11.09
CA ASN A 9 -34.18 -19.27 10.74
C ASN A 9 -34.15 -20.28 9.58
N LYS A 10 -35.33 -20.78 9.18
CA LYS A 10 -35.41 -21.81 8.13
C LYS A 10 -34.79 -21.39 6.78
N THR A 11 -34.69 -20.09 6.51
CA THR A 11 -34.10 -19.53 5.28
C THR A 11 -32.63 -19.15 5.44
N PHE A 12 -32.27 -18.54 6.56
CA PHE A 12 -30.91 -18.07 6.87
C PHE A 12 -30.31 -18.94 7.99
N ASN A 13 -29.69 -20.06 7.61
CA ASN A 13 -29.02 -21.03 8.49
C ASN A 13 -27.79 -21.61 7.77
N PRO A 14 -26.86 -22.28 8.49
CA PRO A 14 -25.60 -22.76 7.91
C PRO A 14 -25.72 -24.03 7.03
N GLY A 15 -26.95 -24.40 6.62
CA GLY A 15 -27.21 -25.56 5.79
C GLY A 15 -27.07 -26.89 6.54
N SER A 16 -27.02 -27.98 5.78
CA SER A 16 -26.79 -29.34 6.29
C SER A 16 -25.31 -29.70 6.29
N GLU A 17 -24.96 -30.73 7.07
CA GLU A 17 -23.64 -31.36 7.02
C GLU A 17 -23.25 -31.71 5.56
N GLY A 18 -22.00 -31.45 5.19
CA GLY A 18 -21.49 -31.60 3.82
C GLY A 18 -21.62 -30.36 2.92
N THR A 19 -22.46 -29.37 3.27
CA THR A 19 -22.61 -28.11 2.50
C THR A 19 -21.91 -26.91 3.12
N THR A 20 -21.26 -27.10 4.27
CA THR A 20 -20.65 -26.03 5.07
C THR A 20 -19.56 -25.24 4.33
N HIS A 21 -18.92 -25.86 3.33
CA HIS A 21 -17.94 -25.20 2.45
C HIS A 21 -18.55 -24.11 1.54
N LEU A 22 -19.88 -24.05 1.44
CA LEU A 22 -20.63 -23.01 0.71
C LEU A 22 -21.17 -21.90 1.63
N ASN A 23 -20.85 -21.94 2.93
CA ASN A 23 -21.27 -20.90 3.85
C ASN A 23 -20.44 -19.64 3.67
N ALA A 24 -21.12 -18.51 3.42
CA ALA A 24 -20.50 -17.20 3.49
C ALA A 24 -20.40 -16.73 4.95
N CYS A 25 -19.23 -16.23 5.34
CA CYS A 25 -19.04 -15.58 6.64
C CYS A 25 -19.46 -14.10 6.54
N VAL A 26 -20.52 -13.73 7.27
CA VAL A 26 -21.11 -12.38 7.24
C VAL A 26 -21.15 -11.73 8.62
N GLY A 27 -21.40 -10.42 8.68
CA GLY A 27 -21.41 -9.64 9.92
C GLY A 27 -20.03 -9.66 10.60
N ASN A 28 -19.99 -9.83 11.92
CA ASN A 28 -18.75 -9.85 12.69
C ASN A 28 -17.88 -11.11 12.45
N ASN A 29 -18.39 -12.11 11.72
CA ASN A 29 -17.64 -13.32 11.36
C ASN A 29 -16.91 -13.17 10.01
N GLY A 30 -17.08 -12.06 9.30
CA GLY A 30 -16.41 -11.77 8.03
C GLY A 30 -15.66 -10.44 8.05
N PHE A 31 -14.90 -10.17 6.99
CA PHE A 31 -14.29 -8.86 6.74
C PHE A 31 -15.31 -7.97 6.03
N VAL A 32 -16.05 -7.18 6.82
CA VAL A 32 -17.25 -6.49 6.34
C VAL A 32 -17.08 -4.98 6.49
N ASP A 33 -16.40 -4.36 5.52
CA ASP A 33 -16.33 -2.90 5.37
C ASP A 33 -17.00 -2.44 4.07
N LYS A 34 -17.09 -1.11 3.87
CA LYS A 34 -17.73 -0.54 2.66
C LYS A 34 -17.03 -0.97 1.36
N ARG A 35 -15.71 -1.19 1.40
CA ARG A 35 -14.92 -1.61 0.24
C ARG A 35 -15.23 -3.06 -0.10
N SER A 36 -15.15 -3.99 0.87
CA SER A 36 -15.49 -5.40 0.68
C SER A 36 -16.94 -5.59 0.20
N TYR A 37 -17.89 -4.80 0.74
CA TYR A 37 -19.26 -4.77 0.22
C TYR A 37 -19.31 -4.32 -1.25
N GLY A 38 -18.60 -3.22 -1.57
CA GLY A 38 -18.50 -2.70 -2.94
C GLY A 38 -17.95 -3.72 -3.92
N THR A 39 -16.89 -4.46 -3.55
CA THR A 39 -16.27 -5.50 -4.38
C THR A 39 -17.28 -6.56 -4.79
N GLY A 40 -18.11 -7.05 -3.87
CA GLY A 40 -19.14 -8.04 -4.18
C GLY A 40 -20.14 -7.56 -5.25
N PHE A 41 -20.50 -6.27 -5.25
CA PHE A 41 -21.35 -5.71 -6.31
C PHE A 41 -20.63 -5.64 -7.66
N ALA A 42 -19.34 -5.30 -7.70
CA ALA A 42 -18.57 -5.30 -8.94
C ALA A 42 -18.40 -6.72 -9.51
N GLU A 43 -18.09 -7.70 -8.64
CA GLU A 43 -18.00 -9.12 -9.02
C GLU A 43 -19.33 -9.63 -9.58
N ALA A 44 -20.46 -9.27 -8.95
CA ALA A 44 -21.78 -9.63 -9.45
C ALA A 44 -22.02 -9.09 -10.87
N VAL A 45 -21.59 -7.86 -11.18
CA VAL A 45 -21.69 -7.31 -12.54
C VAL A 45 -20.88 -8.14 -13.52
N ASP A 46 -19.63 -8.46 -13.22
CA ASP A 46 -18.78 -9.23 -14.15
C ASP A 46 -19.33 -10.65 -14.36
N ILE A 47 -19.69 -11.34 -13.28
CA ILE A 47 -20.22 -12.70 -13.33
C ILE A 47 -21.53 -12.74 -14.13
N LEU A 48 -22.48 -11.85 -13.84
CA LEU A 48 -23.79 -11.85 -14.51
C LEU A 48 -23.69 -11.45 -15.98
N THR A 49 -22.90 -10.43 -16.30
CA THR A 49 -22.72 -9.99 -17.69
C THR A 49 -21.97 -11.03 -18.52
N THR A 50 -21.01 -11.75 -17.93
CA THR A 50 -20.31 -12.87 -18.57
C THR A 50 -21.26 -14.05 -18.78
N ALA A 51 -22.02 -14.43 -17.76
CA ALA A 51 -22.98 -15.53 -17.85
C ALA A 51 -24.03 -15.30 -18.94
N ILE A 52 -24.56 -14.08 -19.08
CA ILE A 52 -25.53 -13.73 -20.13
C ILE A 52 -24.92 -13.88 -21.53
N GLN A 53 -23.67 -13.43 -21.73
CA GLN A 53 -23.00 -13.50 -23.03
C GLN A 53 -22.76 -14.94 -23.49
N HIS A 54 -22.62 -15.88 -22.55
CA HIS A 54 -22.46 -17.31 -22.84
C HIS A 54 -23.75 -18.12 -22.70
N SER A 55 -24.88 -17.48 -22.41
CA SER A 55 -26.17 -18.15 -22.25
C SER A 55 -26.96 -18.20 -23.56
N GLU A 56 -27.58 -19.35 -23.83
CA GLU A 56 -28.61 -19.46 -24.88
C GLU A 56 -29.94 -18.81 -24.45
N LYS A 57 -30.13 -18.52 -23.15
CA LYS A 57 -31.37 -17.95 -22.58
C LYS A 57 -31.42 -16.43 -22.73
N ARG A 58 -31.64 -15.96 -23.96
CA ARG A 58 -31.78 -14.52 -24.26
C ARG A 58 -32.90 -13.83 -23.46
N ALA A 59 -33.97 -14.55 -23.10
CA ALA A 59 -35.08 -14.01 -22.30
C ALA A 59 -34.67 -13.54 -20.88
N SER A 60 -33.57 -14.07 -20.34
CA SER A 60 -33.04 -13.61 -19.05
C SER A 60 -32.34 -12.25 -19.16
N LEU A 61 -31.93 -11.81 -20.35
CA LEU A 61 -31.24 -10.53 -20.55
C LEU A 61 -32.12 -9.36 -20.12
N ASP A 62 -33.36 -9.33 -20.61
CA ASP A 62 -34.30 -8.23 -20.40
C ASP A 62 -34.69 -8.06 -18.92
N THR A 63 -34.54 -9.12 -18.12
CA THR A 63 -34.85 -9.09 -16.68
C THR A 63 -33.60 -8.88 -15.83
N LEU A 64 -32.45 -9.45 -16.21
CA LEU A 64 -31.20 -9.33 -15.46
C LEU A 64 -30.48 -7.98 -15.68
N ILE A 65 -30.78 -7.25 -16.75
CA ILE A 65 -30.15 -5.94 -16.99
C ILE A 65 -30.35 -4.95 -15.83
N TYR A 66 -31.54 -4.97 -15.22
CA TYR A 66 -31.88 -4.11 -14.08
C TYR A 66 -31.02 -4.38 -12.84
N PRO A 67 -30.96 -5.60 -12.27
CA PRO A 67 -30.08 -5.88 -11.14
C PRO A 67 -28.60 -5.71 -11.48
N ILE A 68 -28.16 -5.98 -12.72
CA ILE A 68 -26.77 -5.72 -13.14
C ILE A 68 -26.45 -4.22 -13.04
N CYS A 69 -27.27 -3.36 -13.62
CA CYS A 69 -27.04 -1.92 -13.59
C CYS A 69 -27.15 -1.36 -12.16
N PHE A 70 -28.05 -1.90 -11.35
CA PHE A 70 -28.13 -1.57 -9.92
C PHE A 70 -26.83 -1.92 -9.18
N CYS A 71 -26.28 -3.12 -9.36
CA CYS A 71 -25.00 -3.52 -8.77
C CYS A 71 -23.87 -2.59 -9.20
N ALA A 72 -23.77 -2.30 -10.51
CA ALA A 72 -22.75 -1.40 -11.05
C ALA A 72 -22.83 -0.01 -10.41
N ARG A 73 -24.02 0.57 -10.36
CA ARG A 73 -24.24 1.89 -9.76
C ARG A 73 -23.95 1.89 -8.26
N HIS A 74 -24.35 0.85 -7.53
CA HIS A 74 -24.17 0.80 -6.07
C HIS A 74 -22.70 0.57 -5.67
N HIS A 75 -21.94 -0.18 -6.47
CA HIS A 75 -20.48 -0.26 -6.33
C HIS A 75 -19.83 1.14 -6.32
N VAL A 76 -20.18 1.99 -7.30
CA VAL A 76 -19.65 3.37 -7.39
C VAL A 76 -20.07 4.22 -6.19
N GLU A 77 -21.33 4.12 -5.72
CA GLU A 77 -21.76 4.84 -4.50
C GLU A 77 -20.92 4.46 -3.28
N LEU A 78 -20.71 3.15 -3.06
CA LEU A 78 -19.95 2.66 -1.91
C LEU A 78 -18.48 3.10 -1.99
N PHE A 79 -17.87 3.01 -3.18
CA PHE A 79 -16.53 3.53 -3.44
C PHE A 79 -16.41 5.00 -3.06
N LEU A 80 -17.29 5.87 -3.59
CA LEU A 80 -17.23 7.31 -3.31
C LEU A 80 -17.37 7.58 -1.81
N LYS A 81 -18.30 6.89 -1.14
CA LYS A 81 -18.49 7.05 0.30
C LYS A 81 -17.28 6.63 1.11
N ALA A 82 -16.71 5.46 0.80
CA ALA A 82 -15.52 4.97 1.48
C ALA A 82 -14.31 5.90 1.28
N GLN A 83 -14.10 6.36 0.05
CA GLN A 83 -12.94 7.19 -0.27
C GLN A 83 -13.05 8.62 0.25
N ILE A 84 -14.25 9.21 0.33
CA ILE A 84 -14.43 10.49 1.04
C ILE A 84 -13.97 10.36 2.49
N GLU A 85 -14.43 9.33 3.21
CA GLU A 85 -14.07 9.11 4.61
C GLU A 85 -12.55 8.90 4.80
N VAL A 86 -11.93 8.10 3.92
CA VAL A 86 -10.48 7.85 3.93
C VAL A 86 -9.67 9.13 3.71
N ILE A 87 -10.07 9.95 2.73
CA ILE A 87 -9.34 11.16 2.35
C ILE A 87 -9.52 12.28 3.37
N GLU A 88 -10.72 12.46 3.93
CA GLU A 88 -10.97 13.48 4.97
C GLU A 88 -10.12 13.23 6.22
N ALA A 89 -9.91 11.96 6.59
CA ALA A 89 -9.08 11.57 7.72
C ALA A 89 -7.60 12.00 7.58
N MET A 90 -7.06 12.06 6.36
CA MET A 90 -5.64 12.36 6.11
C MET A 90 -5.22 13.73 6.63
N ARG A 91 -6.08 14.75 6.53
CA ARG A 91 -5.80 16.13 6.99
C ARG A 91 -6.59 16.55 8.22
N SER A 92 -7.19 15.58 8.93
CA SER A 92 -8.09 15.84 10.05
C SER A 92 -9.24 16.79 9.69
N THR A 93 -9.73 16.70 8.45
CA THR A 93 -10.90 17.46 8.00
C THR A 93 -12.13 16.90 8.74
N PRO A 94 -13.07 17.76 9.19
CA PRO A 94 -14.30 17.28 9.82
C PRO A 94 -15.03 16.30 8.89
N PRO A 95 -15.47 15.12 9.40
CA PRO A 95 -16.08 14.11 8.55
C PRO A 95 -17.42 14.59 8.00
N THR A 96 -17.61 14.40 6.69
CA THR A 96 -18.89 14.71 6.04
C THR A 96 -19.92 13.64 6.37
N LYS A 97 -21.16 14.04 6.70
CA LYS A 97 -22.26 13.10 6.93
C LYS A 97 -22.82 12.57 5.61
N LEU A 98 -22.33 11.42 5.16
CA LEU A 98 -22.68 10.82 3.87
C LEU A 98 -23.91 9.91 3.89
N SER A 99 -24.39 9.50 5.07
CA SER A 99 -25.47 8.50 5.19
C SER A 99 -26.80 8.93 4.57
N SER A 100 -27.06 10.23 4.47
CA SER A 100 -28.25 10.80 3.84
C SER A 100 -28.05 11.18 2.36
N ILE A 101 -26.84 11.06 1.84
CA ILE A 101 -26.51 11.46 0.47
C ILE A 101 -26.45 10.20 -0.40
N HIS A 102 -27.44 10.06 -1.27
CA HIS A 102 -27.50 8.97 -2.25
C HIS A 102 -27.41 9.46 -3.68
N ASN A 103 -27.46 10.77 -3.92
CA ASN A 103 -27.29 11.31 -5.26
C ASN A 103 -25.83 11.19 -5.71
N LEU A 104 -25.59 10.57 -6.87
CA LEU A 104 -24.24 10.27 -7.34
C LEU A 104 -23.44 11.52 -7.72
N ASP A 105 -24.07 12.52 -8.34
CA ASP A 105 -23.42 13.82 -8.63
C ASP A 105 -23.03 14.56 -7.35
N GLY A 106 -23.88 14.49 -6.32
CA GLY A 106 -23.60 15.08 -5.01
C GLY A 106 -22.38 14.43 -4.35
N LEU A 107 -22.34 13.09 -4.34
CA LEU A 107 -21.19 12.34 -3.83
C LEU A 107 -19.93 12.64 -4.63
N TRP A 108 -20.02 12.65 -5.95
CA TRP A 108 -18.89 12.95 -6.83
C TRP A 108 -18.32 14.36 -6.58
N LYS A 109 -19.17 15.38 -6.42
CA LYS A 109 -18.72 16.75 -6.10
C LYS A 109 -17.96 16.82 -4.78
N ILE A 110 -18.44 16.12 -3.75
CA ILE A 110 -17.75 16.04 -2.45
C ILE A 110 -16.41 15.33 -2.63
N PHE A 111 -16.41 14.14 -3.22
CA PHE A 111 -15.21 13.35 -3.50
C PHE A 111 -14.15 14.15 -4.27
N PHE A 112 -14.53 14.78 -5.37
CA PHE A 112 -13.67 15.66 -6.16
C PHE A 112 -13.07 16.77 -5.31
N THR A 113 -13.89 17.45 -4.52
CA THR A 113 -13.45 18.58 -3.68
C THR A 113 -12.44 18.11 -2.62
N VAL A 114 -12.74 17.03 -1.89
CA VAL A 114 -11.86 16.54 -0.82
C VAL A 114 -10.56 15.96 -1.39
N ALA A 115 -10.63 15.21 -2.48
CA ALA A 115 -9.45 14.62 -3.12
C ALA A 115 -8.45 15.69 -3.58
N LEU A 116 -8.92 16.69 -4.32
CA LEU A 116 -8.07 17.77 -4.87
C LEU A 116 -7.52 18.69 -3.77
N ALA A 117 -8.25 18.87 -2.68
CA ALA A 117 -7.79 19.67 -1.55
C ALA A 117 -6.75 18.93 -0.68
N THR A 118 -6.75 17.60 -0.70
CA THR A 118 -5.92 16.78 0.18
C THR A 118 -4.55 16.49 -0.41
N ASP A 119 -4.49 15.87 -1.59
CA ASP A 119 -3.22 15.47 -2.21
C ASP A 119 -3.30 15.57 -3.74
N ARG A 120 -2.32 16.23 -4.35
CA ARG A 120 -2.30 16.47 -5.80
C ARG A 120 -2.22 15.18 -6.63
N ARG A 121 -1.71 14.09 -6.06
CA ARG A 121 -1.62 12.79 -6.74
C ARG A 121 -3.00 12.22 -7.05
N PHE A 122 -4.06 12.70 -6.39
CA PHE A 122 -5.44 12.32 -6.71
C PHE A 122 -6.00 12.99 -7.96
N VAL A 123 -5.43 14.10 -8.44
CA VAL A 123 -6.00 14.89 -9.56
C VAL A 123 -6.22 14.02 -10.80
N ALA A 124 -5.16 13.40 -11.31
CA ALA A 124 -5.23 12.66 -12.57
C ALA A 124 -6.15 11.42 -12.50
N PRO A 125 -6.11 10.58 -11.45
CA PRO A 125 -7.05 9.47 -11.30
C PRO A 125 -8.53 9.92 -11.21
N VAL A 126 -8.81 11.00 -10.47
CA VAL A 126 -10.17 11.54 -10.33
C VAL A 126 -10.69 12.05 -11.68
N GLU A 127 -9.87 12.75 -12.44
CA GLU A 127 -10.23 13.23 -13.78
C GLU A 127 -10.51 12.08 -14.76
N GLN A 128 -9.74 10.99 -14.70
CA GLN A 128 -9.95 9.81 -15.55
C GLN A 128 -11.28 9.10 -15.30
N MET A 129 -11.73 9.04 -14.04
CA MET A 129 -13.00 8.39 -13.68
C MET A 129 -14.24 9.25 -13.99
N LEU A 130 -14.06 10.55 -14.25
CA LEU A 130 -15.14 11.53 -14.35
C LEU A 130 -16.22 11.17 -15.36
N GLU A 131 -15.82 10.77 -16.57
CA GLU A 131 -16.74 10.39 -17.65
C GLU A 131 -17.64 9.22 -17.21
N PHE A 132 -17.04 8.16 -16.70
CA PHE A 132 -17.74 6.92 -16.35
C PHE A 132 -18.75 7.14 -15.22
N VAL A 133 -18.38 7.92 -14.20
CA VAL A 133 -19.30 8.21 -13.09
C VAL A 133 -20.45 9.10 -13.57
N ARG A 134 -20.20 10.06 -14.47
CA ARG A 134 -21.24 10.91 -15.05
C ARG A 134 -22.23 10.11 -15.90
N ASP A 135 -21.76 9.16 -16.71
CA ASP A 135 -22.65 8.30 -17.50
C ASP A 135 -23.64 7.55 -16.60
N ILE A 136 -23.16 7.01 -15.48
CA ILE A 136 -24.01 6.30 -14.51
C ILE A 136 -24.95 7.29 -13.81
N ALA A 137 -24.45 8.45 -13.38
CA ALA A 137 -25.23 9.46 -12.68
C ALA A 137 -26.35 10.04 -13.56
N GLN A 138 -26.13 10.16 -14.86
CA GLN A 138 -27.12 10.66 -15.82
C GLN A 138 -28.31 9.70 -15.96
N ILE A 139 -28.07 8.39 -15.90
CA ILE A 139 -29.13 7.39 -16.04
C ILE A 139 -29.78 7.06 -14.70
N ASP A 140 -29.00 6.91 -13.63
CA ASP A 140 -29.52 6.57 -12.30
C ASP A 140 -28.93 7.45 -11.18
N PRO A 141 -29.36 8.73 -11.09
CA PRO A 141 -28.81 9.67 -10.14
C PRO A 141 -29.05 9.27 -8.69
N THR A 142 -30.20 8.68 -8.38
CA THR A 142 -30.68 8.41 -7.01
C THR A 142 -30.58 6.93 -6.61
N GLY A 143 -30.17 6.07 -7.54
CA GLY A 143 -30.15 4.62 -7.35
C GLY A 143 -31.51 3.97 -7.50
N GLN A 144 -32.55 4.66 -7.96
CA GLN A 144 -33.92 4.15 -8.03
C GLN A 144 -34.26 3.56 -9.40
N THR A 145 -33.63 4.05 -10.45
CA THR A 145 -34.00 3.81 -11.86
C THR A 145 -33.98 2.33 -12.23
N PHE A 146 -33.03 1.58 -11.69
CA PHE A 146 -32.89 0.15 -11.96
C PHE A 146 -33.56 -0.75 -10.92
N ARG A 147 -34.15 -0.18 -9.86
CA ARG A 147 -34.85 -0.94 -8.80
C ARG A 147 -36.36 -0.96 -8.99
N TYR A 148 -36.92 0.15 -9.46
CA TYR A 148 -38.35 0.34 -9.59
C TYR A 148 -38.73 0.59 -11.05
N PRO A 149 -39.88 0.07 -11.55
CA PRO A 149 -40.34 0.36 -12.91
C PRO A 149 -40.71 1.83 -13.14
N GLU A 150 -41.11 2.52 -12.08
CA GLU A 150 -41.60 3.90 -12.06
C GLU A 150 -40.99 4.66 -10.89
N ASP A 151 -40.94 5.99 -11.01
CA ASP A 151 -40.53 6.88 -9.93
C ASP A 151 -41.66 7.13 -8.90
N THR A 152 -41.40 8.02 -7.94
CA THR A 152 -42.38 8.39 -6.91
C THR A 152 -43.61 9.14 -7.44
N GLU A 153 -43.56 9.61 -8.69
CA GLU A 153 -44.65 10.28 -9.40
C GLU A 153 -45.33 9.35 -10.42
N SER A 154 -45.05 8.04 -10.36
CA SER A 154 -45.54 7.02 -11.29
C SER A 154 -45.10 7.25 -12.75
N VAL A 155 -44.00 7.96 -12.96
CA VAL A 155 -43.41 8.12 -14.29
C VAL A 155 -42.48 6.94 -14.57
N LYS A 156 -42.72 6.26 -15.68
CA LYS A 156 -41.92 5.11 -16.11
C LYS A 156 -40.46 5.50 -16.37
N HIS A 157 -39.53 4.75 -15.78
CA HIS A 157 -38.10 4.92 -15.99
C HIS A 157 -37.61 4.46 -17.38
N LEU A 158 -36.43 4.93 -17.78
CA LEU A 158 -35.68 4.51 -18.99
C LEU A 158 -36.42 4.71 -20.34
N THR A 159 -37.48 5.50 -20.39
CA THR A 159 -38.22 5.78 -21.65
C THR A 159 -37.36 6.46 -22.71
N GLN A 160 -36.31 7.18 -22.30
CA GLN A 160 -35.32 7.81 -23.19
C GLN A 160 -34.06 6.96 -23.42
N THR A 161 -33.91 5.84 -22.71
CA THR A 161 -32.77 4.90 -22.82
C THR A 161 -33.30 3.47 -22.95
N PRO A 162 -33.98 3.14 -24.07
CA PRO A 162 -34.76 1.90 -24.19
C PRO A 162 -33.90 0.65 -24.43
N VAL A 163 -32.59 0.80 -24.66
CA VAL A 163 -31.68 -0.30 -24.98
C VAL A 163 -30.37 -0.11 -24.22
N ILE A 164 -29.90 -1.18 -23.57
CA ILE A 164 -28.57 -1.26 -22.96
C ILE A 164 -27.87 -2.49 -23.53
N ASN A 165 -26.69 -2.29 -24.11
CA ASN A 165 -25.90 -3.37 -24.67
C ASN A 165 -24.96 -3.95 -23.60
N ILE A 166 -25.13 -5.23 -23.27
CA ILE A 166 -24.34 -5.92 -22.24
C ILE A 166 -22.82 -5.86 -22.49
N PRO A 167 -22.30 -6.18 -23.69
CA PRO A 167 -20.87 -6.02 -23.96
C PRO A 167 -20.31 -4.61 -23.71
N VAL A 168 -21.03 -3.57 -24.14
CA VAL A 168 -20.63 -2.17 -23.91
C VAL A 168 -20.66 -1.83 -22.42
N LEU A 169 -21.74 -2.18 -21.72
CA LEU A 169 -21.87 -1.96 -20.28
C LEU A 169 -20.74 -2.63 -19.51
N ARG A 170 -20.48 -3.91 -19.78
CA ARG A 170 -19.41 -4.68 -19.13
C ARG A 170 -18.05 -4.05 -19.38
N SER A 171 -17.73 -3.75 -20.64
CA SER A 171 -16.44 -3.17 -21.00
C SER A 171 -16.19 -1.84 -20.29
N ARG A 172 -17.18 -0.93 -20.29
CA ARG A 172 -17.06 0.37 -19.61
C ARG A 172 -17.00 0.22 -18.09
N PHE A 173 -17.84 -0.63 -17.51
CA PHE A 173 -17.84 -0.82 -16.06
C PHE A 173 -16.56 -1.48 -15.55
N MET A 174 -16.01 -2.48 -16.25
CA MET A 174 -14.74 -3.10 -15.88
C MET A 174 -13.56 -2.13 -16.00
N ALA A 175 -13.58 -1.22 -16.98
CA ALA A 175 -12.60 -0.15 -17.04
C ALA A 175 -12.68 0.77 -15.80
N LEU A 176 -13.90 1.19 -15.42
CA LEU A 176 -14.11 1.98 -14.20
C LEU A 176 -13.68 1.22 -12.92
N ALA A 177 -14.03 -0.07 -12.81
CA ALA A 177 -13.68 -0.90 -11.65
C ALA A 177 -12.15 -1.06 -11.49
N GLY A 178 -11.41 -1.15 -12.61
CA GLY A 178 -9.95 -1.12 -12.61
C GLY A 178 -9.41 0.22 -12.08
N MET A 179 -9.91 1.34 -12.59
CA MET A 179 -9.52 2.68 -12.12
C MET A 179 -9.83 2.90 -10.64
N ILE A 180 -10.98 2.39 -10.17
CA ILE A 180 -11.36 2.40 -8.76
C ILE A 180 -10.31 1.63 -7.94
N THR A 181 -9.97 0.40 -8.35
CA THR A 181 -8.97 -0.42 -7.65
C THR A 181 -7.61 0.29 -7.55
N ASP A 182 -7.16 0.89 -8.64
CA ASP A 182 -5.90 1.66 -8.66
C ASP A 182 -5.96 2.89 -7.75
N PHE A 183 -7.10 3.59 -7.73
CA PHE A 183 -7.34 4.72 -6.82
C PHE A 183 -7.31 4.28 -5.36
N GLU A 184 -7.92 3.15 -5.04
CA GLU A 184 -7.94 2.62 -3.68
C GLU A 184 -6.52 2.29 -3.19
N PHE A 185 -5.71 1.62 -4.01
CA PHE A 185 -4.30 1.35 -3.70
C PHE A 185 -3.49 2.64 -3.50
N LEU A 186 -3.70 3.64 -4.38
CA LEU A 186 -3.08 4.95 -4.23
C LEU A 186 -3.51 5.63 -2.92
N SER A 187 -4.80 5.60 -2.60
CA SER A 187 -5.37 6.22 -1.40
C SER A 187 -4.80 5.61 -0.12
N ASP A 188 -4.62 4.29 -0.08
CA ASP A 188 -4.03 3.60 1.08
C ASP A 188 -2.55 3.94 1.22
N THR A 189 -1.81 3.97 0.11
CA THR A 189 -0.40 4.42 0.08
C THR A 189 -0.26 5.84 0.61
N ILE A 190 -1.08 6.76 0.11
CA ILE A 190 -1.07 8.15 0.56
C ILE A 190 -1.48 8.23 2.04
N ARG A 191 -2.55 7.53 2.45
CA ARG A 191 -2.99 7.52 3.85
C ARG A 191 -1.85 7.10 4.78
N TYR A 192 -1.10 6.08 4.40
CA TYR A 192 0.05 5.59 5.15
C TYR A 192 1.11 6.68 5.36
N GLU A 193 1.42 7.48 4.35
CA GLU A 193 2.32 8.64 4.50
C GLU A 193 1.77 9.69 5.49
N TYR A 194 0.47 9.99 5.44
CA TYR A 194 -0.14 11.02 6.31
C TYR A 194 -0.18 10.61 7.78
N ILE A 195 -0.19 9.32 8.11
CA ILE A 195 -0.14 8.82 9.50
C ILE A 195 1.12 9.32 10.23
N TYR A 196 2.23 9.52 9.51
CA TYR A 196 3.50 9.98 10.08
C TYR A 196 3.61 11.50 10.26
N GLY A 197 2.60 12.28 9.84
CA GLY A 197 2.55 13.71 10.12
C GLY A 197 3.55 14.57 9.34
N VAL A 198 4.22 14.01 8.32
CA VAL A 198 5.22 14.74 7.52
C VAL A 198 4.53 15.46 6.36
N PHE A 199 3.86 16.56 6.68
CA PHE A 199 3.21 17.42 5.71
C PHE A 199 3.07 18.85 6.23
N THR A 200 2.72 19.77 5.34
CA THR A 200 2.30 21.13 5.69
C THR A 200 0.84 21.34 5.29
N LYS A 201 0.33 22.57 5.43
CA LYS A 201 -1.06 22.87 5.10
C LYS A 201 -1.37 22.58 3.61
N ARG A 202 -0.40 22.75 2.72
CA ARG A 202 -0.58 22.63 1.26
C ARG A 202 0.32 21.60 0.59
N LEU A 203 1.32 21.07 1.28
CA LEU A 203 2.32 20.16 0.71
C LEU A 203 2.26 18.81 1.45
N SER A 204 2.20 17.72 0.69
CA SER A 204 2.31 16.34 1.18
C SER A 204 3.77 15.98 1.52
N ARG A 205 3.99 14.77 2.06
CA ARG A 205 5.34 14.20 2.25
C ARG A 205 6.14 14.19 0.95
N SER A 206 5.56 13.65 -0.13
CA SER A 206 6.20 13.58 -1.44
C SER A 206 6.56 14.97 -1.99
N ASP A 207 5.74 15.97 -1.71
CA ASP A 207 6.00 17.35 -2.11
C ASP A 207 7.20 17.95 -1.36
N LEU A 208 7.31 17.66 -0.05
CA LEU A 208 8.44 18.09 0.78
C LEU A 208 9.74 17.41 0.33
N GLU A 209 9.69 16.13 -0.02
CA GLU A 209 10.82 15.40 -0.59
C GLU A 209 11.27 16.02 -1.92
N TYR A 210 10.33 16.33 -2.81
CA TYR A 210 10.65 17.01 -4.07
C TYR A 210 11.32 18.37 -3.83
N ILE A 211 10.79 19.16 -2.89
CA ILE A 211 11.40 20.44 -2.49
C ILE A 211 12.82 20.21 -2.01
N ALA A 212 13.04 19.27 -1.08
CA ALA A 212 14.35 18.98 -0.52
C ALA A 212 15.38 18.61 -1.61
N LYS A 213 14.99 17.75 -2.57
CA LYS A 213 15.84 17.34 -3.70
C LYS A 213 16.14 18.44 -4.72
N ASN A 214 15.37 19.53 -4.71
CA ASN A 214 15.49 20.64 -5.67
C ASN A 214 16.03 21.93 -5.04
N LEU A 215 16.49 21.87 -3.79
CA LEU A 215 17.16 22.97 -3.11
C LEU A 215 18.68 22.81 -3.21
N PRO A 216 19.44 23.93 -3.22
CA PRO A 216 20.88 23.86 -3.02
C PRO A 216 21.20 23.40 -1.59
N PRO A 217 22.44 22.94 -1.33
CA PRO A 217 22.95 22.67 0.01
C PRO A 217 22.69 23.84 0.99
N HIS A 218 22.42 23.52 2.25
CA HIS A 218 21.97 24.49 3.25
C HIS A 218 22.99 25.60 3.55
N ASP A 219 24.29 25.29 3.47
CA ASP A 219 25.39 26.24 3.62
C ASP A 219 25.43 27.30 2.49
N GLU A 220 24.81 27.03 1.34
CA GLU A 220 24.69 27.97 0.23
C GLU A 220 23.47 28.91 0.34
N TRP A 221 22.63 28.81 1.37
CA TRP A 221 21.36 29.55 1.41
C TRP A 221 21.47 31.05 1.70
N GLY A 222 22.60 31.52 2.24
CA GLY A 222 22.79 32.88 2.79
C GLY A 222 22.68 34.03 1.78
N GLY A 223 21.50 34.25 1.19
CA GLY A 223 21.24 35.27 0.18
C GLY A 223 21.74 34.91 -1.22
N SER A 224 22.11 33.65 -1.47
CA SER A 224 22.61 33.24 -2.78
C SER A 224 21.53 33.35 -3.86
N GLN A 225 21.97 33.67 -5.07
CA GLN A 225 21.09 33.70 -6.23
C GLN A 225 20.48 32.30 -6.49
N ALA A 226 21.27 31.23 -6.32
CA ALA A 226 20.83 29.86 -6.48
C ALA A 226 19.64 29.51 -5.55
N PHE A 227 19.68 29.90 -4.28
CA PHE A 227 18.58 29.68 -3.35
C PHE A 227 17.34 30.50 -3.73
N ASN A 228 17.52 31.76 -4.11
CA ASN A 228 16.41 32.64 -4.52
C ASN A 228 15.70 32.12 -5.79
N ASP A 229 16.48 31.65 -6.78
CA ASP A 229 15.96 31.06 -8.01
C ASP A 229 15.22 29.75 -7.73
N ALA A 230 15.79 28.88 -6.89
CA ALA A 230 15.14 27.64 -6.46
C ALA A 230 13.83 27.92 -5.72
N LYS A 231 13.83 28.87 -4.78
CA LYS A 231 12.63 29.31 -4.07
C LYS A 231 11.56 29.80 -5.04
N ALA A 232 11.88 30.71 -5.96
CA ALA A 232 10.93 31.25 -6.93
C ALA A 232 10.32 30.15 -7.82
N ARG A 233 11.16 29.24 -8.33
CA ARG A 233 10.72 28.06 -9.09
C ARG A 233 9.76 27.19 -8.29
N LEU A 234 10.15 26.79 -7.07
CA LEU A 234 9.36 25.87 -6.24
C LEU A 234 8.05 26.50 -5.76
N THR A 235 8.04 27.78 -5.40
CA THR A 235 6.80 28.48 -5.05
C THR A 235 5.83 28.57 -6.22
N THR A 236 6.37 28.78 -7.44
CA THR A 236 5.57 28.82 -8.67
C THR A 236 5.03 27.44 -9.01
N HIS A 237 5.89 26.41 -8.98
CA HIS A 237 5.55 25.03 -9.31
C HIS A 237 4.40 24.49 -8.44
N PHE A 238 4.39 24.81 -7.13
CA PHE A 238 3.35 24.36 -6.21
C PHE A 238 2.22 25.37 -5.96
N GLY A 239 2.30 26.57 -6.54
CA GLY A 239 1.33 27.63 -6.28
C GLY A 239 1.21 27.99 -4.78
N ILE A 240 2.35 28.03 -4.07
CA ILE A 240 2.41 28.28 -2.63
C ILE A 240 3.00 29.66 -2.29
N SER A 241 2.61 30.21 -1.16
CA SER A 241 3.17 31.47 -0.66
C SER A 241 4.58 31.28 -0.10
N GLY A 242 5.34 32.38 0.02
CA GLY A 242 6.64 32.35 0.67
C GLY A 242 6.58 31.86 2.13
N GLY A 243 5.48 32.13 2.84
CA GLY A 243 5.28 31.64 4.21
C GLY A 243 5.02 30.13 4.28
N GLU A 244 4.34 29.55 3.29
CA GLU A 244 4.18 28.10 3.19
C GLU A 244 5.49 27.42 2.83
N PHE A 245 6.26 28.02 1.93
CA PHE A 245 7.62 27.55 1.60
C PHE A 245 8.52 27.55 2.84
N SER A 246 8.50 28.60 3.67
CA SER A 246 9.25 28.60 4.93
C SER A 246 8.85 27.49 5.90
N ARG A 247 7.56 27.13 5.98
CA ARG A 247 7.10 25.96 6.75
C ARG A 247 7.63 24.66 6.17
N ALA A 248 7.65 24.52 4.84
CA ALA A 248 8.25 23.37 4.18
C ALA A 248 9.74 23.22 4.53
N LEU A 249 10.51 24.32 4.51
CA LEU A 249 11.91 24.29 4.92
C LEU A 249 12.09 23.87 6.39
N CYS A 250 11.20 24.30 7.29
CA CYS A 250 11.23 23.87 8.68
C CYS A 250 11.05 22.36 8.79
N ALA A 251 10.04 21.80 8.12
CA ALA A 251 9.78 20.36 8.12
C ALA A 251 10.95 19.56 7.52
N ILE A 252 11.52 20.03 6.41
CA ILE A 252 12.66 19.37 5.75
C ILE A 252 13.89 19.34 6.65
N LYS A 253 14.21 20.45 7.34
CA LYS A 253 15.39 20.53 8.22
C LYS A 253 15.33 19.57 9.40
N THR A 254 14.14 19.29 9.92
CA THR A 254 13.95 18.43 11.09
C THR A 254 13.72 16.96 10.73
N HIS A 255 13.50 16.65 9.45
CA HIS A 255 13.22 15.31 8.99
C HIS A 255 14.51 14.56 8.66
N ALA A 256 14.71 13.37 9.25
CA ALA A 256 15.95 12.60 9.13
C ALA A 256 16.36 12.37 7.66
N GLU A 257 15.46 11.84 6.83
CA GLU A 257 15.73 11.62 5.40
C GLU A 257 15.93 12.94 4.63
N PHE A 258 14.95 13.84 4.64
CA PHE A 258 14.95 15.02 3.77
C PHE A 258 16.04 16.04 4.09
N CYS A 259 16.48 16.15 5.34
CA CYS A 259 17.56 17.06 5.70
C CYS A 259 18.87 16.68 4.97
N SER A 260 19.07 15.41 4.64
CA SER A 260 20.24 14.93 3.90
C SER A 260 20.30 15.45 2.46
N HIS A 261 19.16 15.69 1.82
CA HIS A 261 19.11 16.26 0.47
C HIS A 261 19.61 17.72 0.42
N ILE A 262 19.60 18.42 1.56
CA ILE A 262 20.13 19.78 1.69
C ILE A 262 21.48 19.81 2.44
N GLY A 263 22.18 18.69 2.52
CA GLY A 263 23.51 18.60 3.14
C GLY A 263 23.52 18.69 4.67
N LEU A 264 22.36 18.55 5.32
CA LEU A 264 22.26 18.43 6.78
C LEU A 264 22.17 16.96 7.20
N CYS A 265 22.35 16.69 8.48
CA CYS A 265 22.15 15.37 9.05
C CYS A 265 21.59 15.52 10.47
N THR A 266 20.57 14.73 10.79
CA THR A 266 20.11 14.56 12.16
C THR A 266 20.68 13.24 12.66
N PRO A 267 21.64 13.24 13.61
CA PRO A 267 22.22 12.00 14.12
C PRO A 267 21.15 11.13 14.78
N ILE A 268 21.23 9.82 14.53
CA ILE A 268 20.35 8.81 15.14
C ILE A 268 21.13 8.08 16.22
N GLU A 269 20.54 7.96 17.41
CA GLU A 269 21.17 7.31 18.55
C GLU A 269 21.51 5.84 18.25
N GLY A 270 22.76 5.47 18.55
CA GLY A 270 23.30 4.13 18.29
C GLY A 270 23.88 3.94 16.90
N LEU A 271 23.68 4.88 15.96
CA LEU A 271 24.31 4.80 14.64
C LEU A 271 25.63 5.60 14.64
N SER A 272 26.74 4.91 14.40
CA SER A 272 28.08 5.49 14.51
C SER A 272 29.07 4.81 13.57
N LYS A 273 30.24 5.44 13.35
CA LYS A 273 31.34 4.80 12.62
C LYS A 273 31.84 3.54 13.34
N SER A 274 31.94 3.58 14.67
CA SER A 274 32.36 2.43 15.47
C SER A 274 31.42 1.23 15.33
N LEU A 275 30.11 1.44 15.15
CA LEU A 275 29.17 0.36 14.86
C LEU A 275 29.55 -0.38 13.56
N ILE A 276 29.88 0.39 12.52
CA ILE A 276 30.27 -0.12 11.21
C ILE A 276 31.63 -0.81 11.29
N ASP A 277 32.58 -0.20 12.00
CA ASP A 277 33.91 -0.77 12.20
C ASP A 277 33.82 -2.11 12.96
N ASN A 278 32.98 -2.18 14.00
CA ASN A 278 32.71 -3.42 14.74
C ASN A 278 32.10 -4.50 13.85
N LEU A 279 31.10 -4.15 13.02
CA LEU A 279 30.52 -5.08 12.05
C LEU A 279 31.58 -5.60 11.07
N ASN A 280 32.49 -4.74 10.59
CA ASN A 280 33.58 -5.15 9.72
C ASN A 280 34.57 -6.09 10.41
N LEU A 281 34.90 -5.85 11.69
CA LEU A 281 35.70 -6.79 12.48
C LEU A 281 35.00 -8.15 12.61
N VAL A 282 33.67 -8.18 12.73
CA VAL A 282 32.91 -9.45 12.74
C VAL A 282 32.97 -10.14 11.38
N PHE A 283 32.78 -9.42 10.27
CA PHE A 283 32.89 -10.00 8.93
C PHE A 283 34.27 -10.62 8.68
N ASN A 284 35.33 -10.01 9.20
CA ASN A 284 36.70 -10.50 9.06
C ASN A 284 37.12 -11.53 10.14
N GLY A 285 36.20 -11.97 11.01
CA GLY A 285 36.49 -12.95 12.07
C GLY A 285 37.40 -12.43 13.19
N GLN A 286 37.63 -11.12 13.24
CA GLN A 286 38.47 -10.45 14.23
C GLN A 286 37.68 -10.12 15.52
N LEU A 287 36.35 -10.03 15.42
CA LEU A 287 35.43 -9.88 16.52
C LEU A 287 34.35 -10.97 16.45
N SER A 288 34.00 -11.56 17.59
CA SER A 288 32.85 -12.47 17.65
C SER A 288 31.57 -11.65 17.75
N MET A 289 30.55 -12.00 16.96
CA MET A 289 29.23 -11.36 17.02
C MET A 289 28.62 -11.42 18.43
N ALA A 290 28.85 -12.50 19.18
CA ALA A 290 28.38 -12.66 20.56
C ALA A 290 29.03 -11.67 21.55
N LYS A 291 30.09 -10.97 21.15
CA LYS A 291 30.73 -9.91 21.94
C LYS A 291 30.24 -8.50 21.57
N MET A 292 29.47 -8.35 20.50
CA MET A 292 28.80 -7.08 20.20
C MET A 292 27.67 -6.84 21.18
N ALA A 293 27.42 -5.58 21.53
CA ALA A 293 26.30 -5.26 22.40
C ALA A 293 24.97 -5.50 21.66
N ARG A 294 23.94 -5.96 22.39
CA ARG A 294 22.60 -6.21 21.82
C ARG A 294 22.08 -5.03 20.99
N HIS A 295 22.22 -3.81 21.51
CA HIS A 295 21.76 -2.60 20.83
C HIS A 295 22.50 -2.33 19.51
N GLU A 296 23.76 -2.77 19.35
CA GLU A 296 24.50 -2.67 18.09
C GLU A 296 23.93 -3.63 17.05
N LEU A 297 23.67 -4.88 17.45
CA LEU A 297 23.09 -5.90 16.57
C LEU A 297 21.68 -5.52 16.12
N VAL A 298 20.85 -5.04 17.05
CA VAL A 298 19.52 -4.48 16.77
C VAL A 298 19.62 -3.31 15.81
N ALA A 299 20.58 -2.40 15.98
CA ALA A 299 20.77 -1.27 15.07
C ALA A 299 21.12 -1.73 13.65
N ILE A 300 22.01 -2.71 13.48
CA ILE A 300 22.39 -3.26 12.17
C ILE A 300 21.18 -3.92 11.49
N GLU A 301 20.43 -4.75 12.21
CA GLU A 301 19.22 -5.38 11.68
C GLU A 301 18.16 -4.33 11.33
N SER A 302 17.99 -3.29 12.15
CA SER A 302 17.02 -2.22 11.90
C SER A 302 17.38 -1.41 10.65
N ILE A 303 18.68 -1.13 10.43
CA ILE A 303 19.17 -0.51 9.19
C ILE A 303 18.86 -1.42 7.98
N TYR A 304 19.07 -2.73 8.13
CA TYR A 304 18.79 -3.70 7.07
C TYR A 304 17.29 -3.75 6.72
N GLU A 305 16.43 -3.73 7.73
CA GLU A 305 14.98 -3.84 7.58
C GLU A 305 14.36 -2.55 7.04
N ILE A 306 14.75 -1.37 7.57
CA ILE A 306 14.19 -0.08 7.13
C ILE A 306 14.49 0.22 5.65
N ALA A 307 15.56 -0.37 5.11
CA ALA A 307 15.92 -0.23 3.70
C ALA A 307 14.87 -0.80 2.73
N ARG A 308 13.96 -1.68 3.19
CA ARG A 308 12.90 -2.24 2.34
C ARG A 308 12.00 -1.12 1.80
N PRO A 309 11.60 -1.15 0.52
CA PRO A 309 10.77 -0.08 -0.07
C PRO A 309 9.41 0.11 0.60
N ILE A 310 8.90 -0.90 1.29
CA ILE A 310 7.62 -0.83 2.01
C ILE A 310 7.66 0.16 3.19
N TYR A 311 8.85 0.37 3.79
CA TYR A 311 8.98 1.22 4.96
C TYR A 311 9.38 2.66 4.62
N LEU A 312 8.80 3.59 5.35
CA LEU A 312 9.20 5.00 5.37
C LEU A 312 10.31 5.23 6.40
N SER A 313 11.11 6.28 6.23
CA SER A 313 12.20 6.60 7.18
C SER A 313 11.71 6.86 8.61
N GLU A 314 10.49 7.38 8.73
CA GLU A 314 9.80 7.74 9.96
C GLU A 314 9.44 6.53 10.81
N GLU A 315 9.52 5.33 10.23
CA GLU A 315 9.22 4.07 10.89
C GLU A 315 10.41 3.45 11.59
N PHE A 316 11.58 4.08 11.50
CA PHE A 316 12.82 3.50 11.99
C PHE A 316 12.73 3.07 13.45
N GLU A 317 12.14 3.89 14.32
CA GLU A 317 11.99 3.54 15.74
C GLU A 317 10.98 2.39 15.96
N ASN A 318 9.92 2.31 15.14
CA ASN A 318 8.97 1.20 15.19
C ASN A 318 9.62 -0.11 14.73
N VAL A 319 10.36 -0.04 13.61
CA VAL A 319 11.14 -1.18 13.08
C VAL A 319 12.17 -1.61 14.13
N ARG A 320 12.88 -0.66 14.74
CA ARG A 320 13.87 -0.93 15.78
C ARG A 320 13.26 -1.59 17.00
N ALA A 321 12.11 -1.11 17.47
CA ALA A 321 11.40 -1.70 18.59
C ALA A 321 10.90 -3.13 18.28
N ALA A 322 10.36 -3.35 17.07
CA ALA A 322 9.94 -4.68 16.64
C ALA A 322 11.13 -5.64 16.53
N VAL A 323 12.22 -5.19 15.92
CA VAL A 323 13.48 -5.96 15.84
C VAL A 323 13.97 -6.31 17.24
N ASP A 324 14.04 -5.35 18.18
CA ASP A 324 14.52 -5.61 19.54
C ASP A 324 13.61 -6.60 20.30
N LEU A 325 12.29 -6.53 20.11
CA LEU A 325 11.37 -7.47 20.73
C LEU A 325 11.58 -8.90 20.23
N ASP A 326 11.81 -9.05 18.92
CA ASP A 326 12.06 -10.35 18.27
C ASP A 326 13.54 -10.77 18.34
N PHE A 327 14.42 -9.92 18.89
CA PHE A 327 15.86 -10.19 18.92
C PHE A 327 16.21 -11.18 20.02
N GLU A 328 16.36 -12.45 19.66
CA GLU A 328 16.92 -13.46 20.56
C GLU A 328 18.31 -13.88 20.11
N LEU A 329 19.34 -13.50 20.87
CA LEU A 329 20.76 -13.76 20.54
C LEU A 329 21.05 -15.25 20.30
N GLU A 330 20.30 -16.15 20.95
CA GLU A 330 20.40 -17.60 20.76
C GLU A 330 19.90 -18.07 19.38
N TYR A 331 19.03 -17.29 18.73
CA TYR A 331 18.48 -17.56 17.39
C TYR A 331 19.18 -16.76 16.27
N TYR A 332 19.86 -15.67 16.61
CA TYR A 332 20.71 -14.93 15.68
C TYR A 332 21.98 -15.73 15.39
N SER A 333 21.88 -16.53 14.34
CA SER A 333 22.89 -17.50 13.91
C SER A 333 23.78 -16.95 12.79
N GLU A 334 24.74 -17.77 12.36
CA GLU A 334 25.56 -17.56 11.15
C GLU A 334 24.70 -17.20 9.91
N SER A 335 23.42 -17.60 9.88
CA SER A 335 22.47 -17.23 8.84
C SER A 335 22.17 -15.71 8.78
N THR A 336 22.09 -15.02 9.93
CA THR A 336 21.86 -13.56 9.95
C THR A 336 23.09 -12.81 9.52
N LEU A 337 24.26 -13.23 10.03
CA LEU A 337 25.53 -12.66 9.60
C LEU A 337 25.72 -12.82 8.08
N SER A 338 25.35 -14.00 7.56
CA SER A 338 25.36 -14.28 6.14
C SER A 338 24.40 -13.40 5.34
N LYS A 339 23.18 -13.18 5.84
CA LYS A 339 22.19 -12.27 5.24
C LYS A 339 22.77 -10.86 5.09
N TRP A 340 23.38 -10.31 6.15
CA TRP A 340 24.00 -8.99 6.11
C TRP A 340 25.20 -8.94 5.15
N ALA A 341 26.07 -9.95 5.21
CA ALA A 341 27.27 -10.03 4.38
C ALA A 341 26.97 -10.12 2.88
N ARG A 342 25.89 -10.83 2.51
CA ARG A 342 25.46 -10.98 1.11
C ARG A 342 24.68 -9.79 0.55
N ALA A 343 24.23 -8.88 1.39
CA ALA A 343 23.41 -7.73 0.99
C ALA A 343 23.84 -6.44 1.71
N THR A 344 25.15 -6.15 1.68
CA THR A 344 25.73 -4.91 2.25
C THR A 344 25.15 -3.65 1.61
N ASN A 345 24.77 -3.70 0.33
CA ASN A 345 24.04 -2.63 -0.35
C ASN A 345 22.69 -2.30 0.32
N ARG A 346 22.03 -3.26 0.96
CA ARG A 346 20.80 -3.00 1.71
C ARG A 346 21.10 -2.20 2.99
N LEU A 347 22.21 -2.49 3.67
CA LEU A 347 22.64 -1.71 4.83
C LEU A 347 22.98 -0.26 4.45
N THR A 348 23.70 -0.06 3.35
CA THR A 348 24.04 1.29 2.87
C THR A 348 22.79 2.06 2.44
N ASN A 349 21.86 1.41 1.72
CA ASN A 349 20.57 2.00 1.38
C ASN A 349 19.72 2.37 2.61
N GLY A 350 19.78 1.55 3.67
CA GLY A 350 19.13 1.86 4.95
C GLY A 350 19.68 3.14 5.56
N LEU A 351 21.01 3.28 5.63
CA LEU A 351 21.66 4.49 6.12
C LEU A 351 21.32 5.72 5.27
N HIS A 352 21.27 5.59 3.94
CA HIS A 352 20.82 6.69 3.06
C HIS A 352 19.37 7.09 3.31
N LYS A 353 18.44 6.13 3.46
CA LYS A 353 17.03 6.41 3.79
C LYS A 353 16.90 7.13 5.12
N LEU A 354 17.77 6.84 6.09
CA LEU A 354 17.82 7.51 7.39
C LEU A 354 18.57 8.86 7.38
N GLY A 355 18.99 9.33 6.20
CA GLY A 355 19.76 10.57 6.04
C GLY A 355 21.20 10.50 6.59
N GLN A 356 21.69 9.31 6.93
CA GLN A 356 23.03 9.09 7.49
C GLN A 356 24.08 8.92 6.37
N SER A 357 24.09 9.80 5.37
CA SER A 357 24.94 9.65 4.17
C SER A 357 26.43 9.52 4.47
N ALA A 358 26.94 10.21 5.49
CA ALA A 358 28.34 10.08 5.91
C ALA A 358 28.68 8.69 6.49
N LEU A 359 27.73 8.06 7.18
CA LEU A 359 27.86 6.69 7.66
C LEU A 359 27.73 5.68 6.51
N ALA A 360 26.83 5.93 5.56
CA ALA A 360 26.69 5.10 4.36
C ALA A 360 27.99 5.06 3.55
N VAL A 361 28.61 6.21 3.29
CA VAL A 361 29.92 6.31 2.62
C VAL A 361 31.01 5.61 3.41
N HIS A 362 31.03 5.75 4.74
CA HIS A 362 31.98 5.05 5.60
C HIS A 362 31.82 3.53 5.48
N MET A 363 30.58 3.03 5.46
CA MET A 363 30.25 1.62 5.26
C MET A 363 30.71 1.11 3.90
N GLU A 364 30.45 1.84 2.82
CA GLU A 364 30.90 1.46 1.47
C GLU A 364 32.42 1.38 1.34
N GLN A 365 33.15 2.22 2.08
CA GLN A 365 34.61 2.27 2.03
C GLN A 365 35.29 1.20 2.89
N HIS A 366 34.66 0.78 3.99
CA HIS A 366 35.34 -0.02 5.02
C HIS A 366 34.72 -1.40 5.25
N LEU A 367 33.46 -1.63 4.87
CA LEU A 367 32.79 -2.91 5.11
C LEU A 367 33.13 -3.90 4.00
N ASP A 368 34.07 -4.82 4.28
CA ASP A 368 34.42 -5.90 3.37
C ASP A 368 33.78 -7.22 3.82
N SER A 369 32.81 -7.70 3.05
CA SER A 369 32.15 -8.99 3.28
C SER A 369 32.70 -10.13 2.41
N GLY A 370 33.63 -9.86 1.49
CA GLY A 370 34.06 -10.81 0.46
C GLY A 370 34.68 -12.09 1.03
N SER A 371 35.56 -11.93 2.02
CA SER A 371 36.19 -13.05 2.73
C SER A 371 35.16 -13.94 3.44
N LEU A 372 34.18 -13.33 4.11
CA LEU A 372 33.12 -14.05 4.81
C LEU A 372 32.20 -14.79 3.84
N VAL A 373 31.75 -14.13 2.77
CA VAL A 373 30.88 -14.74 1.76
C VAL A 373 31.59 -15.93 1.11
N ALA A 374 32.87 -15.78 0.75
CA ALA A 374 33.66 -16.86 0.18
C ALA A 374 33.78 -18.07 1.14
N ARG A 375 34.03 -17.82 2.44
CA ARG A 375 34.08 -18.88 3.46
C ARG A 375 32.75 -19.64 3.56
N LEU A 376 31.64 -18.90 3.65
CA LEU A 376 30.29 -19.48 3.76
C LEU A 376 29.89 -20.27 2.50
N ASP A 377 30.33 -19.84 1.32
CA ASP A 377 30.06 -20.56 0.06
C ASP A 377 30.87 -21.87 -0.04
N VAL A 378 32.09 -21.89 0.51
CA VAL A 378 32.89 -23.13 0.63
C VAL A 378 32.23 -24.12 1.58
N GLU A 379 31.82 -23.66 2.77
CA GLU A 379 31.14 -24.48 3.78
C GLU A 379 29.82 -25.09 3.23
N ASN A 380 29.02 -24.28 2.52
CA ASN A 380 27.82 -24.76 1.84
C ASN A 380 28.13 -25.80 0.74
N ASN A 381 29.18 -25.59 -0.05
CA ASN A 381 29.59 -26.54 -1.09
C ASN A 381 30.09 -27.86 -0.51
N GLU A 382 30.85 -27.82 0.59
CA GLU A 382 31.28 -29.03 1.30
C GLU A 382 30.11 -29.79 1.92
N PHE A 383 29.12 -29.07 2.48
CA PHE A 383 27.89 -29.66 2.98
C PHE A 383 27.09 -30.35 1.87
N CYS A 384 26.86 -29.68 0.73
CA CYS A 384 26.18 -30.25 -0.43
C CYS A 384 26.91 -31.48 -1.01
N LYS A 385 28.25 -31.49 -0.99
CA LYS A 385 29.05 -32.67 -1.38
C LYS A 385 28.90 -33.83 -0.40
N LYS A 386 28.78 -33.54 0.90
CA LYS A 386 28.62 -34.54 1.96
C LYS A 386 27.21 -35.12 2.02
N TYR A 387 26.20 -34.36 1.58
CA TYR A 387 24.78 -34.75 1.60
C TYR A 387 24.11 -34.47 0.24
N PRO A 388 24.44 -35.24 -0.81
CA PRO A 388 23.85 -35.06 -2.14
C PRO A 388 22.35 -35.39 -2.09
N GLY A 389 21.50 -34.35 -2.09
CA GLY A 389 20.03 -34.46 -2.01
C GLY A 389 19.37 -33.44 -1.07
N LEU A 390 20.14 -32.82 -0.18
CA LEU A 390 19.68 -31.74 0.70
C LEU A 390 20.23 -30.40 0.17
N THR A 391 19.47 -29.72 -0.68
CA THR A 391 19.78 -28.33 -1.06
C THR A 391 19.39 -27.40 0.09
N VAL A 392 20.37 -26.73 0.69
CA VAL A 392 20.12 -25.59 1.58
C VAL A 392 19.72 -24.42 0.68
N SER A 393 18.44 -24.05 0.65
CA SER A 393 18.02 -22.89 -0.12
C SER A 393 18.71 -21.65 0.44
N SER A 394 19.63 -21.07 -0.31
CA SER A 394 20.14 -19.73 -0.05
C SER A 394 18.94 -18.76 -0.08
N GLY A 395 18.75 -18.04 1.01
CA GLY A 395 17.59 -17.19 1.22
C GLY A 395 17.38 -16.18 0.10
N THR A 396 16.41 -16.47 -0.76
CA THR A 396 15.64 -15.52 -1.54
C THR A 396 14.20 -16.02 -1.55
N ALA A 397 13.33 -15.32 -0.82
CA ALA A 397 11.90 -15.58 -0.86
C ALA A 397 11.33 -15.05 -2.18
N VAL A 398 10.93 -15.95 -3.08
CA VAL A 398 9.74 -15.78 -3.92
C VAL A 398 9.04 -17.14 -3.90
N GLY A 399 7.83 -17.16 -3.35
CA GLY A 399 7.00 -18.35 -3.31
C GLY A 399 6.57 -18.76 -4.71
N ASP A 400 6.72 -20.04 -5.01
CA ASP A 400 5.90 -20.76 -5.98
C ASP A 400 6.02 -22.26 -5.71
N LEU A 401 5.01 -22.81 -5.02
CA LEU A 401 4.79 -24.26 -4.93
C LEU A 401 4.34 -24.77 -6.30
N LYS A 402 5.29 -25.04 -7.19
CA LYS A 402 5.04 -25.94 -8.32
C LYS A 402 5.12 -27.38 -7.82
N LYS A 403 3.95 -28.00 -7.67
CA LYS A 403 3.81 -29.47 -7.61
C LYS A 403 4.42 -30.06 -8.88
N SER A 404 5.59 -30.67 -8.77
CA SER A 404 6.09 -31.60 -9.79
C SER A 404 5.40 -32.95 -9.58
N GLY A 405 4.56 -33.33 -10.54
CA GLY A 405 4.06 -34.69 -10.67
C GLY A 405 5.14 -35.61 -11.26
N ALA A 406 5.30 -36.77 -10.65
CA ALA A 406 5.73 -38.05 -11.22
C ALA A 406 5.42 -39.08 -10.11
N SER A 407 4.27 -39.74 -10.14
CA SER A 407 4.10 -41.10 -10.67
C SER A 407 5.23 -42.04 -10.25
N GLU A 408 4.99 -42.83 -9.20
CA GLU A 408 5.36 -44.24 -9.22
C GLU A 408 4.47 -45.02 -8.23
N SER A 409 4.00 -46.14 -8.77
CA SER A 409 3.14 -47.17 -8.23
C SER A 409 3.85 -48.06 -7.21
N GLU A 410 3.17 -48.42 -6.11
CA GLU A 410 2.73 -49.80 -5.80
C GLU A 410 2.21 -49.95 -4.36
N PRO A 411 1.39 -50.99 -4.06
CA PRO A 411 0.47 -51.04 -2.93
C PRO A 411 1.06 -51.76 -1.70
N PHE A 412 0.50 -51.50 -0.53
CA PHE A 412 0.61 -52.42 0.60
C PHE A 412 -0.74 -52.60 1.29
N ASP A 413 -1.24 -53.83 1.21
CA ASP A 413 -2.22 -54.44 2.11
C ASP A 413 -1.74 -54.33 3.57
N GLN A 414 -2.63 -53.87 4.46
CA GLN A 414 -3.19 -54.63 5.59
C GLN A 414 -4.22 -53.80 6.35
#